data_AF-M5C2J9-F1
#
_entry.id   AF-M5C2J9-F1
#
_cell.length_a   1.000
_cell.length_b   1.000
_cell.length_c   1.000
_cell.angle_alpha   90.00
_cell.angle_beta   90.00
_cell.angle_gamma   90.00
#
_symmetry.space_group_name_H-M   'P 1'
#
loop_
_entity.id
_entity.type
_entity.pdbx_description
1 polymer ?
#
loop_
_entity_poly.entity_id
_entity_poly.type
_entity_poly.pdbx_seq_one_letter_code
_entity_poly.pdbx_strand_id
1 'polypeptide(L)'
;MLSVLSGALIAGALLAGSAQAGDHFILTQNRQLCYTRIDPLRTPGTVGPHVHNVVGGSNFSPDSTTPEILQQSKCSSTMVQDDK
;
A
#
# COMPACT_ATOMS: atom_id res chain seq x y z
N MET A 1 34.50 -15.88 32.64
CA MET A 1 33.30 -16.56 32.12
C MET A 1 32.02 -15.72 32.21
N LEU A 2 31.85 -14.84 33.21
CA LEU A 2 30.66 -13.95 33.32
C LEU A 2 30.44 -12.99 32.12
N SER A 3 31.51 -12.43 31.54
CA SER A 3 31.42 -11.47 30.41
C SER A 3 30.81 -12.06 29.13
N VAL A 4 31.05 -13.36 28.88
CA VAL A 4 30.52 -14.07 27.70
C VAL A 4 29.01 -14.33 27.84
N LEU A 5 28.54 -14.55 29.08
CA LEU A 5 27.12 -14.72 29.38
C LEU A 5 26.34 -13.42 29.15
N SER A 6 26.92 -12.28 29.55
CA SER A 6 26.29 -10.96 29.38
C SER A 6 26.14 -10.56 27.91
N GLY A 7 27.14 -10.85 27.07
CA GLY A 7 27.05 -10.57 25.63
C GLY A 7 25.99 -11.43 24.91
N ALA A 8 25.87 -12.71 25.29
CA ALA A 8 24.87 -13.61 24.72
C ALA A 8 23.43 -13.22 25.09
N LEU A 9 23.20 -12.75 26.32
CA LEU A 9 21.90 -12.25 26.78
C LEU A 9 21.46 -10.99 26.01
N ILE A 10 22.40 -10.05 25.77
CA ILE A 10 22.12 -8.82 25.02
C ILE A 10 21.79 -9.14 23.56
N ALA A 11 22.58 -9.99 22.90
CA ALA A 11 22.32 -10.41 21.52
C ALA A 11 20.97 -11.12 21.37
N GLY A 12 20.62 -12.02 22.30
CA GLY A 12 19.33 -12.71 22.30
C GLY A 12 18.13 -11.75 22.46
N ALA A 13 18.24 -10.72 23.29
CA ALA A 13 17.19 -9.72 23.48
C ALA A 13 16.97 -8.84 22.23
N LEU A 14 18.04 -8.50 21.50
CA LEU A 14 17.96 -7.72 20.26
C LEU A 14 17.32 -8.51 19.11
N LEU A 15 17.60 -9.81 19.00
CA LEU A 15 17.01 -10.71 17.99
C LEU A 15 15.55 -11.06 18.27
N ALA A 16 15.14 -11.10 19.54
CA ALA A 16 13.73 -11.33 19.91
C ALA A 16 12.82 -10.13 19.59
N GLY A 17 13.37 -8.91 19.57
CA GLY A 17 12.62 -7.68 19.29
C GLY A 17 12.35 -7.42 17.80
N SER A 18 13.02 -8.11 16.88
CA SER A 18 12.87 -7.91 15.43
C SER A 18 11.75 -8.75 14.79
N ALA A 19 11.15 -9.69 15.53
CA ALA A 19 10.13 -10.60 15.00
C ALA A 19 8.72 -9.98 14.91
N GLN A 20 8.53 -8.73 15.33
CA GLN A 20 7.22 -8.11 15.50
C GLN A 20 6.95 -6.91 14.58
N ALA A 21 7.78 -6.71 13.56
CA ALA A 21 7.49 -5.73 12.52
C ALA A 21 6.58 -6.37 11.47
N GLY A 22 5.31 -5.93 11.39
CA GLY A 22 4.47 -6.22 10.24
C GLY A 22 5.11 -5.63 8.99
N ASP A 23 5.81 -6.44 8.20
CA ASP A 23 6.44 -6.02 6.94
C ASP A 23 5.43 -6.01 5.77
N HIS A 24 4.20 -6.44 6.02
CA HIS A 24 3.12 -6.51 5.04
C HIS A 24 1.78 -6.07 5.65
N PHE A 25 0.89 -5.59 4.78
CA PHE A 25 -0.51 -5.32 5.10
C PHE A 25 -1.39 -6.39 4.47
N ILE A 26 -2.29 -6.98 5.25
CA ILE A 26 -3.30 -7.90 4.74
C ILE A 26 -4.57 -7.09 4.42
N LEU A 27 -4.86 -6.92 3.13
CA LEU A 27 -6.00 -6.12 2.64
C LEU A 27 -7.14 -7.01 2.14
N THR A 28 -7.77 -7.77 3.05
CA THR A 28 -8.74 -8.85 2.73
C THR A 28 -10.00 -8.37 2.00
N GLN A 29 -10.45 -7.14 2.23
CA GLN A 29 -11.67 -6.58 1.64
C GLN A 29 -11.40 -5.64 0.46
N ASN A 30 -10.21 -5.72 -0.14
CA ASN A 30 -9.82 -4.81 -1.21
C ASN A 30 -10.52 -5.17 -2.54
N ARG A 31 -11.59 -4.43 -2.88
CA ARG A 31 -12.35 -4.65 -4.10
C ARG A 31 -11.91 -3.72 -5.22
N GLN A 32 -11.84 -4.27 -6.44
CA GLN A 32 -11.60 -3.53 -7.67
C GLN A 32 -12.77 -2.57 -7.92
N LEU A 33 -12.46 -1.31 -8.25
CA LEU A 33 -13.47 -0.33 -8.65
C LEU A 33 -13.84 -0.52 -10.12
N CYS A 34 -12.83 -0.65 -10.99
CA CYS A 34 -13.01 -0.89 -12.41
C CYS A 34 -11.76 -1.52 -13.04
N TYR A 35 -11.96 -2.07 -14.23
CA TYR A 35 -10.90 -2.59 -15.09
C TYR A 35 -11.02 -1.86 -16.44
N THR A 36 -10.06 -0.98 -16.75
CA THR A 36 -10.21 -0.01 -17.84
C THR A 36 -8.87 0.35 -18.47
N ARG A 37 -8.90 0.91 -19.68
CA ARG A 37 -7.71 1.45 -20.37
C ARG A 37 -7.57 2.98 -20.19
N ILE A 38 -8.26 3.55 -19.21
CA ILE A 38 -8.21 4.99 -18.91
C ILE A 38 -6.97 5.27 -18.05
N ASP A 39 -6.07 6.11 -18.55
CA ASP A 39 -4.96 6.70 -17.80
C ASP A 39 -5.05 8.24 -17.91
N PRO A 40 -5.66 8.92 -16.92
CA PRO A 40 -5.94 10.35 -17.01
C PRO A 40 -4.68 11.21 -16.86
N LEU A 41 -3.56 10.66 -16.37
CA LEU A 41 -2.29 11.39 -16.25
C LEU A 41 -1.40 11.22 -17.47
N ARG A 42 -1.36 10.01 -18.06
CA ARG A 42 -0.46 9.68 -19.16
C ARG A 42 -1.07 9.92 -20.53
N THR A 43 -2.34 9.59 -20.70
CA THR A 43 -3.05 9.67 -22.00
C THR A 43 -4.46 10.27 -21.83
N PRO A 44 -4.57 11.53 -21.39
CA PRO A 44 -5.88 12.16 -21.12
C PRO A 44 -6.80 12.10 -22.34
N GLY A 45 -8.08 11.75 -22.11
CA GLY A 45 -9.11 11.74 -23.15
C GLY A 45 -8.98 10.65 -24.22
N THR A 46 -8.06 9.68 -24.06
CA THR A 46 -7.82 8.62 -25.04
C THR A 46 -7.73 7.24 -24.40
N VAL A 47 -7.81 6.19 -25.24
CA VAL A 47 -7.61 4.80 -24.80
C VAL A 47 -6.12 4.54 -24.65
N GLY A 48 -5.68 4.24 -23.42
CA GLY A 48 -4.29 3.99 -23.08
C GLY A 48 -3.73 2.68 -23.66
N PRO A 49 -2.40 2.54 -23.77
CA PRO A 49 -1.75 1.38 -24.39
C PRO A 49 -1.84 0.08 -23.57
N HIS A 50 -2.22 0.17 -22.29
CA HIS A 50 -2.37 -0.98 -21.39
C HIS A 50 -3.64 -0.84 -20.53
N VAL A 51 -3.97 -1.89 -19.77
CA VAL A 51 -5.16 -1.93 -18.91
C VAL A 51 -4.77 -1.68 -17.46
N HIS A 52 -5.56 -0.88 -16.77
CA HIS A 52 -5.48 -0.61 -15.34
C HIS A 52 -6.53 -1.42 -14.60
N ASN A 53 -6.09 -2.07 -13.53
CA ASN A 53 -6.96 -2.54 -12.47
C ASN A 53 -7.00 -1.47 -11.37
N VAL A 54 -8.08 -0.70 -11.31
CA VAL A 54 -8.18 0.42 -10.38
C VAL A 54 -8.74 -0.05 -9.05
N VAL A 55 -8.00 0.23 -7.99
CA VAL A 55 -8.33 -0.20 -6.63
C VAL A 55 -8.18 0.98 -5.68
N GLY A 56 -9.30 1.41 -5.08
CA GLY A 56 -9.35 2.65 -4.31
C GLY A 56 -9.27 3.91 -5.19
N GLY A 57 -9.46 5.08 -4.58
CA GLY A 57 -9.42 6.36 -5.28
C GLY A 57 -10.81 6.89 -5.61
N SER A 58 -11.48 7.53 -4.63
CA SER A 58 -12.85 8.02 -4.78
C SER A 58 -13.05 9.05 -5.90
N ASN A 59 -11.98 9.71 -6.34
CA ASN A 59 -12.02 10.68 -7.43
C ASN A 59 -11.24 10.21 -8.66
N PHE A 60 -11.00 8.91 -8.82
CA PHE A 60 -10.51 8.37 -10.08
C PHE A 60 -11.56 8.59 -11.18
N SER A 61 -11.18 9.33 -12.22
CA SER A 61 -12.04 9.60 -13.38
C SER A 61 -11.17 9.92 -14.60
N PRO A 62 -11.73 9.88 -15.82
CA PRO A 62 -11.05 10.37 -17.02
C PRO A 62 -10.58 11.83 -16.92
N ASP A 63 -11.22 12.64 -16.07
CA ASP A 63 -10.97 14.06 -15.91
C ASP A 63 -9.93 14.37 -14.82
N SER A 64 -9.45 13.35 -14.10
CA SER A 64 -8.49 13.47 -12.99
C SER A 64 -7.06 13.61 -13.52
N THR A 65 -6.82 14.69 -14.28
CA THR A 65 -5.65 14.86 -15.15
C THR A 65 -4.41 15.41 -14.47
N THR A 66 -4.46 15.67 -13.16
CA THR A 66 -3.30 16.09 -12.37
C THR A 66 -3.10 15.24 -11.12
N PRO A 67 -1.86 15.08 -10.64
CA PRO A 67 -1.59 14.37 -9.39
C PRO A 67 -2.32 15.00 -8.19
N GLU A 68 -2.46 16.32 -8.16
CA GLU A 68 -3.10 17.05 -7.05
C GLU A 68 -4.58 16.66 -6.91
N ILE A 69 -5.28 16.45 -8.03
CA ILE A 69 -6.66 15.94 -8.00
C ILE A 69 -6.66 14.55 -7.37
N LEU A 70 -5.86 13.62 -7.89
CA LEU A 70 -5.85 12.24 -7.40
C LEU A 70 -5.40 12.13 -5.93
N GLN A 71 -4.51 12.99 -5.46
CA GLN A 71 -4.09 13.05 -4.05
C GLN A 71 -5.22 13.45 -3.09
N GLN A 72 -6.28 14.08 -3.57
CA GLN A 72 -7.48 14.39 -2.77
C GLN A 72 -8.45 13.20 -2.66
N SER A 73 -8.12 12.04 -3.26
CA SER A 73 -8.92 10.83 -3.15
C SER A 73 -9.12 10.41 -1.69
N LYS A 74 -10.34 10.02 -1.36
CA LYS A 74 -10.62 9.20 -0.19
C LYS A 74 -10.47 7.73 -0.56
N CYS A 75 -10.08 6.90 0.40
CA CYS A 75 -10.11 5.46 0.19
C CYS A 75 -11.55 4.99 -0.05
N SER A 76 -11.76 4.25 -1.14
CA SER A 76 -13.05 3.70 -1.56
C SER A 76 -13.07 2.16 -1.60
N SER A 77 -11.97 1.51 -1.19
CA SER A 77 -11.86 0.05 -1.12
C SER A 77 -11.70 -0.43 0.32
N THR A 78 -10.48 -0.47 0.85
CA THR A 78 -10.20 -0.91 2.22
C THR A 78 -9.17 -0.01 2.87
N MET A 79 -9.41 0.37 4.13
CA MET A 79 -8.40 1.04 4.94
C MET A 79 -7.37 0.02 5.42
N VAL A 80 -6.10 0.42 5.48
CA VAL A 80 -5.07 -0.36 6.18
C VAL A 80 -5.47 -0.43 7.65
N GLN A 81 -5.43 -1.62 8.24
CA GLN A 81 -5.75 -1.88 9.65
C GLN A 81 -4.61 -2.66 10.29
N ASP A 82 -4.54 -2.64 11.62
CA ASP A 82 -3.63 -3.50 12.38
C ASP A 82 -3.93 -4.97 12.07
N ASP A 83 -2.87 -5.75 11.89
CA ASP A 83 -2.98 -7.21 11.81
C ASP A 83 -3.40 -7.76 13.19
N LYS A 84 -4.39 -8.64 13.21
CA LYS A 84 -5.00 -9.17 14.45
C LYS A 84 -4.70 -10.65 14.64
#